data_AF-A0A8B6GR71-F1
#
_entry.id   AF-A0A8B6GR71-F1
#
_cell.length_a   1.000
_cell.length_b   1.000
_cell.length_c   1.000
_cell.angle_alpha   90.00
_cell.angle_beta   90.00
_cell.angle_gamma   90.00
#
_symmetry.space_group_name_H-M   'P 1'
#
loop_
_entity.id
_entity.type
_entity.pdbx_description
1 polymer ?
#
loop_
_entity_poly.entity_id
_entity_poly.type
_entity_poly.pdbx_seq_one_letter_code
_entity_poly.pdbx_strand_id
1 'polypeptide(L)'
;MLQRVKPEGTNLKVMSEFNIEVFGMAVTPSNQLLLCAKGKTRLQHISSSGDLTDSVYDVSPLLPIAIHVISDNKLIVGAGNDKLKRSAVIIMNKKGDKETVYEHDEHNQPLFNNPSIYHYM
;
A
#
# COMPACT_ATOMS: atom_id res chain seq x y z
N MET A 1 6.94 -2.34 -15.44
CA MET A 1 6.45 -1.24 -16.31
C MET A 1 4.95 -1.10 -16.10
N LEU A 2 4.48 0.08 -15.69
CA LEU A 2 3.05 0.34 -15.49
C LEU A 2 2.49 1.03 -16.73
N GLN A 3 1.31 0.62 -17.20
CA GLN A 3 0.68 1.18 -18.40
C GLN A 3 -0.78 1.51 -18.13
N ARG A 4 -1.23 2.66 -18.63
CA ARG A 4 -2.65 2.99 -18.73
C ARG A 4 -3.11 2.55 -20.11
N VAL A 5 -4.12 1.70 -20.17
CA VAL A 5 -4.69 1.18 -21.42
C VAL A 5 -6.16 1.55 -21.53
N LYS A 6 -6.64 1.70 -22.77
CA LYS A 6 -8.07 1.72 -23.05
C LYS A 6 -8.66 0.32 -22.90
N PRO A 7 -9.99 0.17 -22.75
CA PRO A 7 -10.64 -1.15 -22.65
C PRO A 7 -10.32 -2.10 -23.80
N GLU A 8 -10.13 -1.56 -25.02
CA GLU A 8 -9.74 -2.33 -26.21
C GLU A 8 -8.24 -2.70 -26.26
N GLY A 9 -7.46 -2.39 -25.21
CA GLY A 9 -6.04 -2.74 -25.10
C GLY A 9 -5.07 -1.72 -25.70
N THR A 10 -5.55 -0.61 -26.25
CA THR A 10 -4.66 0.45 -26.76
C THR A 10 -3.96 1.17 -25.62
N ASN A 11 -2.63 1.24 -25.65
CA ASN A 11 -1.82 1.97 -24.67
C ASN A 11 -2.08 3.49 -24.77
N LEU A 12 -2.47 4.10 -23.64
CA LEU A 12 -2.62 5.55 -23.48
C LEU A 12 -1.35 6.21 -22.98
N LYS A 13 -0.73 5.63 -21.95
CA LYS A 13 0.51 6.15 -21.33
C LYS A 13 1.30 5.02 -20.70
N VAL A 14 2.62 5.03 -20.91
CA VAL A 14 3.57 4.22 -20.14
C VAL A 14 4.11 5.08 -19.00
N MET A 15 3.97 4.60 -17.77
CA MET A 15 4.52 5.25 -16.57
C MET A 15 5.87 4.62 -16.28
N SER A 16 6.92 5.18 -16.89
CA SER A 16 8.31 4.67 -16.83
C SER A 16 9.11 5.20 -15.65
N GLU A 17 8.55 6.11 -14.85
CA GLU A 17 9.24 6.70 -13.70
C GLU A 17 9.49 5.67 -12.58
N PHE A 18 8.74 4.58 -12.57
CA PHE A 18 9.00 3.45 -11.67
C PHE A 18 10.13 2.59 -12.22
N ASN A 19 11.36 2.91 -11.84
CA ASN A 19 12.52 2.01 -12.00
C ASN A 19 12.54 0.90 -10.93
N ILE A 20 11.38 0.59 -10.35
CA ILE A 20 11.16 -0.37 -9.27
C ILE A 20 9.95 -1.23 -9.61
N GLU A 21 10.04 -2.50 -9.23
CA GLU A 21 8.96 -3.47 -9.45
C GLU A 21 7.73 -3.08 -8.62
N VAL A 22 6.54 -3.18 -9.20
CA VAL A 22 5.27 -2.91 -8.52
C VAL A 22 4.65 -4.24 -8.12
N PHE A 23 4.32 -4.40 -6.84
CA PHE A 23 3.70 -5.62 -6.31
C PHE A 23 2.20 -5.51 -6.16
N GLY A 24 1.68 -4.32 -5.92
CA GLY A 24 0.25 -4.10 -5.71
C GLY A 24 -0.18 -2.74 -6.22
N MET A 25 -1.43 -2.68 -6.69
CA MET A 25 -2.05 -1.46 -7.17
C MET A 25 -3.53 -1.48 -6.80
N ALA A 26 -4.08 -0.33 -6.42
CA ALA A 26 -5.50 -0.18 -6.16
C ALA A 26 -6.00 1.18 -6.65
N VAL A 27 -7.24 1.22 -7.13
CA VAL A 27 -7.89 2.47 -7.54
C VAL A 27 -8.79 2.93 -6.40
N THR A 28 -8.67 4.20 -6.00
CA THR A 28 -9.56 4.81 -5.02
C THR A 28 -10.91 5.18 -5.63
N PRO A 29 -11.99 5.34 -4.85
CA PRO A 29 -13.26 5.86 -5.36
C PRO A 29 -13.15 7.22 -6.08
N SER A 30 -12.21 8.06 -5.66
CA SER A 30 -11.82 9.32 -6.33
C SER A 30 -10.99 9.16 -7.61
N ASN A 31 -10.86 7.94 -8.15
CA ASN A 31 -10.08 7.60 -9.35
C ASN A 31 -8.58 7.92 -9.25
N GLN A 32 -8.03 7.94 -8.04
CA GLN A 32 -6.60 8.01 -7.83
C GLN A 32 -6.01 6.60 -7.77
N LEU A 33 -4.76 6.45 -8.21
CA LEU A 33 -4.10 5.16 -8.20
C LEU A 33 -3.13 5.07 -7.02
N LEU A 34 -3.26 4.04 -6.21
CA LEU A 34 -2.30 3.67 -5.18
C LEU A 34 -1.36 2.60 -5.69
N LEU A 35 -0.08 2.74 -5.37
CA LEU A 35 0.93 1.75 -5.68
C LEU A 35 1.70 1.29 -4.45
N CYS A 36 2.00 0.00 -4.47
CA CYS A 36 2.99 -0.64 -3.63
C CYS A 36 4.20 -1.01 -4.50
N ALA A 37 5.33 -0.37 -4.24
CA ALA A 37 6.58 -0.69 -4.92
C ALA A 37 7.48 -1.60 -4.07
N LYS A 38 8.11 -2.55 -4.73
CA LYS A 38 9.03 -3.53 -4.13
C LYS A 38 10.16 -2.83 -3.40
N GLY A 39 10.40 -3.28 -2.17
CA GLY A 39 11.47 -2.76 -1.32
C GLY A 39 11.23 -1.33 -0.79
N LYS A 40 10.04 -0.76 -1.02
CA LYS A 40 9.62 0.51 -0.40
C LYS A 40 8.61 0.20 0.69
N THR A 41 8.72 0.90 1.81
CA THR A 41 7.77 0.80 2.93
C THR A 41 6.61 1.79 2.81
N ARG A 42 6.51 2.49 1.69
CA ARG A 42 5.54 3.58 1.50
C ARG A 42 4.67 3.31 0.29
N LEU A 43 3.38 3.61 0.44
CA LEU A 43 2.44 3.65 -0.67
C LEU A 43 2.50 5.03 -1.34
N GLN A 44 2.46 5.02 -2.66
CA GLN A 44 2.52 6.24 -3.47
C GLN A 44 1.24 6.41 -4.28
N HIS A 45 0.81 7.65 -4.42
CA HIS A 45 -0.26 8.03 -5.33
C HIS A 45 0.31 8.28 -6.72
N ILE A 46 -0.44 7.87 -7.74
CA ILE A 46 -0.26 8.36 -9.11
C ILE A 46 -1.44 9.25 -9.45
N SER A 47 -1.11 10.45 -9.90
CA SER A 47 -2.06 11.37 -10.49
C SER A 47 -2.67 10.81 -11.78
N SER A 48 -3.78 11.42 -12.23
CA SER A 48 -4.43 11.05 -13.49
C SER A 48 -3.57 11.33 -14.72
N SER A 49 -2.61 12.27 -14.63
CA SER A 49 -1.60 12.51 -15.65
C SER A 49 -0.56 11.39 -15.68
N GLY A 50 -0.43 10.57 -14.64
CA GLY A 50 0.53 9.47 -14.55
C GLY A 50 1.82 9.85 -13.82
N ASP A 51 1.80 10.96 -13.09
CA ASP A 51 2.95 11.47 -12.35
C ASP A 51 2.84 11.06 -10.88
N LEU A 52 3.98 10.74 -10.27
CA LEU A 52 4.08 10.41 -8.86
C LEU A 52 3.80 11.63 -7.99
N THR A 53 2.92 11.47 -7.00
CA THR A 53 2.78 12.46 -5.93
C THR A 53 3.48 11.96 -4.66
N ASP A 54 3.61 12.81 -3.66
CA ASP A 54 4.24 12.47 -2.38
C ASP A 54 3.61 11.23 -1.72
N SER A 55 4.40 10.53 -0.89
CA SER A 55 3.95 9.32 -0.21
C SER A 55 2.82 9.62 0.75
N VAL A 56 1.76 8.82 0.70
CA VAL A 56 0.55 9.09 1.49
C VAL A 56 0.43 8.13 2.68
N TYR A 57 1.07 6.96 2.63
CA TYR A 57 0.95 5.94 3.68
C TYR A 57 2.30 5.28 3.98
N ASP A 58 2.70 5.27 5.25
CA ASP A 58 3.92 4.60 5.72
C ASP A 58 3.58 3.30 6.46
N VAL A 59 3.98 2.17 5.87
CA VAL A 59 3.81 0.82 6.44
C VAL A 59 5.11 0.25 7.02
N SER A 60 6.14 1.09 7.17
CA SER A 60 7.37 0.74 7.86
C SER A 60 7.10 0.14 9.26
N PRO A 61 7.89 -0.85 9.69
CA PRO A 61 9.05 -1.46 9.00
C PRO A 61 8.67 -2.57 8.01
N LEU A 62 7.38 -2.78 7.75
CA LEU A 62 6.91 -3.82 6.83
C LEU A 62 6.91 -3.31 5.38
N LEU A 63 7.06 -4.25 4.44
CA LEU A 63 6.93 -4.00 3.02
C LEU A 63 5.47 -4.31 2.63
N PRO A 64 4.75 -3.37 2.00
CA PRO A 64 3.44 -3.68 1.46
C PRO A 64 3.59 -4.77 0.39
N ILE A 65 2.60 -5.65 0.33
CA ILE A 65 2.50 -6.72 -0.69
C ILE A 65 1.12 -6.74 -1.35
N ALA A 66 0.09 -6.21 -0.68
CA ALA A 66 -1.26 -6.08 -1.20
C ALA A 66 -1.94 -4.81 -0.66
N ILE A 67 -2.81 -4.20 -1.46
CA ILE A 67 -3.59 -3.02 -1.08
C ILE A 67 -5.05 -3.27 -1.47
N HIS A 68 -5.97 -2.96 -0.58
CA HIS A 68 -7.40 -2.90 -0.85
C HIS A 68 -7.98 -1.58 -0.35
N VAL A 69 -8.63 -0.82 -1.22
CA VAL A 69 -9.27 0.45 -0.84
C VAL A 69 -10.71 0.17 -0.43
N ILE A 70 -11.05 0.51 0.81
CA ILE A 70 -12.42 0.38 1.34
C ILE A 70 -13.24 1.61 0.95
N SER A 71 -12.65 2.80 1.08
CA SER A 71 -13.25 4.09 0.71
C SER A 71 -12.14 5.13 0.46
N ASP A 72 -12.48 6.34 0.01
CA ASP A 72 -11.50 7.43 -0.12
C ASP A 72 -10.74 7.72 1.18
N ASN A 73 -11.31 7.34 2.33
CA ASN A 73 -10.72 7.63 3.62
C ASN A 73 -10.09 6.43 4.32
N LYS A 74 -10.16 5.23 3.73
CA LYS A 74 -9.81 4.00 4.44
C LYS A 74 -9.32 2.91 3.50
N LEU A 75 -8.24 2.26 3.89
CA LEU A 75 -7.65 1.16 3.13
C LEU A 75 -7.11 0.06 4.05
N ILE A 76 -6.95 -1.13 3.47
CA ILE A 76 -6.31 -2.30 4.08
C ILE A 76 -5.02 -2.56 3.32
N VAL A 77 -3.92 -2.75 4.04
CA VAL A 77 -2.62 -3.16 3.50
C VAL A 77 -2.27 -4.52 4.06
N GLY A 78 -2.03 -5.49 3.18
CA GLY A 78 -1.25 -6.66 3.53
C GLY A 78 0.23 -6.31 3.43
N ALA A 79 1.00 -6.54 4.48
CA ALA A 79 2.42 -6.20 4.54
C ALA A 79 3.23 -7.34 5.16
N GLY A 80 4.50 -7.46 4.76
CA GLY A 80 5.41 -8.47 5.28
C GLY A 80 6.86 -7.98 5.28
N ASN A 81 7.69 -8.62 6.08
CA ASN A 81 9.13 -8.39 6.07
C ASN A 81 9.85 -9.68 6.40
N ASP A 82 10.43 -10.31 5.38
CA ASP A 82 11.13 -11.60 5.51
C ASP A 82 12.33 -11.52 6.46
N LYS A 83 13.03 -10.36 6.51
CA LYS A 83 14.17 -10.18 7.41
C LYS A 83 13.76 -10.16 8.87
N LEU A 84 12.58 -9.61 9.15
CA LEU A 84 12.01 -9.57 10.49
C LEU A 84 11.11 -10.78 10.77
N LYS A 85 10.84 -11.59 9.73
CA LYS A 85 9.93 -12.72 9.74
C LYS A 85 8.55 -12.36 10.29
N ARG A 86 8.01 -11.26 9.78
CA ARG A 86 6.75 -10.65 10.23
C ARG A 86 5.79 -10.47 9.08
N SER A 87 4.51 -10.61 9.38
CA SER A 87 3.42 -10.25 8.46
C SER A 87 2.33 -9.49 9.20
N ALA A 88 1.64 -8.59 8.51
CA ALA A 88 0.53 -7.87 9.09
C ALA A 88 -0.59 -7.56 8.09
N VAL A 89 -1.79 -7.43 8.64
CA VAL A 89 -2.89 -6.69 8.02
C VAL A 89 -3.02 -5.35 8.73
N ILE A 90 -2.86 -4.26 7.99
CA ILE A 90 -2.86 -2.88 8.51
C ILE A 90 -4.08 -2.16 7.94
N ILE A 91 -4.93 -1.62 8.81
CA ILE A 91 -6.02 -0.73 8.44
C ILE A 91 -5.54 0.71 8.63
N MET A 92 -5.61 1.51 7.57
CA MET A 92 -5.11 2.89 7.57
C MET A 92 -6.21 3.88 7.20
N ASN A 93 -6.18 5.06 7.82
CA ASN A 93 -7.02 6.19 7.45
C ASN A 93 -6.34 7.07 6.40
N LYS A 94 -7.07 8.02 5.80
CA LYS A 94 -6.59 8.94 4.76
C LYS A 94 -5.36 9.79 5.10
N LYS A 95 -5.07 9.98 6.39
CA LYS A 95 -3.91 10.76 6.85
C LYS A 95 -2.64 9.91 6.91
N GLY A 96 -2.76 8.59 6.71
CA GLY A 96 -1.67 7.65 6.88
C GLY A 96 -1.61 7.02 8.27
N ASP A 97 -2.55 7.34 9.17
CA ASP A 97 -2.53 6.78 10.53
C ASP A 97 -2.98 5.31 10.51
N LYS A 98 -2.28 4.46 11.26
CA LYS A 98 -2.62 3.05 11.43
C LYS A 98 -3.73 2.91 12.48
N GLU A 99 -4.95 2.68 12.04
CA GLU A 99 -6.10 2.50 12.95
C GLU A 99 -6.05 1.14 13.66
N THR A 100 -5.61 0.10 12.96
CA THR A 100 -5.56 -1.27 13.49
C THR A 100 -4.46 -2.07 12.79
N VAL A 101 -3.72 -2.87 13.54
CA VAL A 101 -2.64 -3.73 13.04
C VAL A 101 -2.82 -5.13 13.61
N TYR A 102 -2.94 -6.11 12.72
CA TYR A 102 -2.91 -7.54 13.08
C TYR A 102 -1.57 -8.11 12.61
N GLU A 103 -0.59 -8.17 13.50
CA GLU A 103 0.78 -8.60 13.19
C GLU A 103 1.09 -9.98 13.78
N HIS A 104 1.73 -10.84 12.98
CA HIS A 104 2.17 -12.18 13.37
C HIS A 104 3.65 -12.37 13.04
N ASP A 105 4.31 -13.24 13.81
CA ASP A 105 5.66 -13.74 13.51
C ASP A 105 5.64 -14.95 12.55
N GLU A 106 6.81 -15.54 12.29
CA GLU A 106 6.95 -16.75 11.46
C GLU A 106 6.21 -17.98 11.98
N HIS A 107 5.86 -18.01 13.26
CA HIS A 107 5.11 -19.10 13.89
C HIS A 107 3.62 -18.79 13.98
N ASN A 108 3.18 -17.74 13.27
CA ASN A 108 1.81 -17.23 13.28
C ASN A 108 1.33 -16.90 14.70
N GLN A 109 2.25 -16.54 15.60
CA GLN A 109 1.90 -16.05 16.93
C GLN A 109 1.64 -14.55 16.85
N PRO A 110 0.54 -14.06 17.44
CA PRO A 110 0.27 -12.62 17.47
C PRO A 110 1.39 -11.93 18.24
N LEU A 111 2.00 -10.91 17.63
CA LEU A 111 3.06 -10.14 18.29
C LEU A 111 2.53 -9.18 19.36
N PHE A 112 1.22 -8.96 19.38
CA PHE A 112 0.53 -8.17 20.39
C PHE A 112 -0.74 -8.90 20.83
N ASN A 113 -0.88 -9.17 22.14
CA ASN A 113 -2.07 -9.81 22.73
C ASN A 113 -3.29 -8.88 22.82
N ASN A 114 -3.23 -7.70 22.20
CA ASN A 114 -4.30 -6.72 22.21
C ASN A 114 -4.16 -5.89 20.93
N PRO A 115 -5.20 -5.70 20.09
CA PRO A 115 -5.13 -4.75 18.98
C PRO A 115 -4.88 -3.37 19.58
N SER A 116 -3.60 -3.01 19.67
CA SER A 116 -3.18 -1.69 20.07
C SER A 116 -3.59 -0.82 18.89
N ILE A 117 -4.73 -0.15 19.03
CA ILE A 117 -5.05 1.04 18.25
C ILE A 117 -3.91 1.99 18.58
N TYR A 118 -2.88 1.98 17.74
CA TYR A 118 -1.79 2.93 17.88
C TYR A 118 -2.36 4.29 17.51
N HIS A 119 -2.84 5.03 18.52
CA HIS A 119 -2.96 6.48 18.40
C HIS A 119 -1.53 7.03 18.28
N TYR A 120 -1.02 7.09 17.05
CA TYR A 120 0.05 8.02 16.74
C TYR A 120 -0.58 9.42 16.84
N MET A 121 -0.27 10.13 17.93
CA MET A 121 -0.55 11.57 18.08
C MET A 121 0.46 12.38 17.27
#